data_AF-A0A7S0WWS1-F1
#
_entry.id   AF-A0A7S0WWS1-F1
#
_cell.length_a   1.000
_cell.length_b   1.000
_cell.length_c   1.000
_cell.angle_alpha   90.00
_cell.angle_beta   90.00
_cell.angle_gamma   90.00
#
_symmetry.space_group_name_H-M   'P 1'
#
loop_
_entity.id
_entity.type
_entity.pdbx_description
1 polymer ?
#
loop_
_entity_poly.entity_id
_entity_poly.type
_entity_poly.pdbx_seq_one_letter_code
_entity_poly.pdbx_strand_id
1 'polypeptide(L)'
;AGQRGGAEEAAFALTSQLASAGNTLQFRLLDARFEPGSGGDGKLVYEYFQESCRGKKIEGVGGELFCVGGKNDEMTLQTVKRHFLAVGLLRGGYLYTCIGSATEERWEAAAPVLTAAVASFQLS
;
A
#
# COMPACT_ATOMS: atom_id res chain seq x y z
N ALA A 1 -22.46 0.20 -14.71
CA ALA A 1 -21.68 -0.98 -14.29
C ALA A 1 -20.31 -0.90 -14.98
N GLY A 2 -19.20 -0.95 -14.23
CA GLY A 2 -17.85 -0.99 -14.82
C GLY A 2 -16.97 0.26 -14.60
N GLN A 3 -16.59 0.54 -13.35
CA GLN A 3 -15.45 1.45 -13.05
C GLN A 3 -14.56 0.95 -11.89
N ARG A 4 -14.93 -0.13 -11.19
CA ARG A 4 -14.08 -0.74 -10.15
C ARG A 4 -12.75 -1.27 -10.71
N GLY A 5 -12.80 -1.96 -11.85
CA GLY A 5 -11.60 -2.55 -12.45
C GLY A 5 -10.51 -1.55 -12.80
N GLY A 6 -10.86 -0.36 -13.31
CA GLY A 6 -9.86 0.66 -13.66
C GLY A 6 -9.21 1.33 -12.44
N ALA A 7 -9.97 1.50 -11.36
CA ALA A 7 -9.42 2.04 -10.10
C ALA A 7 -8.49 1.04 -9.42
N GLU A 8 -8.88 -0.24 -9.40
CA GLU A 8 -8.08 -1.34 -8.87
C GLU A 8 -6.78 -1.51 -9.68
N GLU A 9 -6.86 -1.47 -11.02
CA GLU A 9 -5.71 -1.57 -11.90
C GLU A 9 -4.75 -0.38 -11.72
N ALA A 10 -5.26 0.85 -11.63
CA ALA A 10 -4.45 2.03 -11.37
C ALA A 10 -3.79 1.99 -9.98
N ALA A 11 -4.54 1.61 -8.94
CA ALA A 11 -4.00 1.46 -7.59
C ALA A 11 -2.94 0.35 -7.54
N PHE A 12 -3.18 -0.79 -8.21
CA PHE A 12 -2.22 -1.86 -8.32
C PHE A 12 -0.96 -1.44 -9.09
N ALA A 13 -1.08 -0.70 -10.19
CA ALA A 13 0.06 -0.20 -10.94
C ALA A 13 0.93 0.77 -10.11
N LEU A 14 0.31 1.71 -9.39
CA LEU A 14 1.03 2.65 -8.53
C LEU A 14 1.74 1.95 -7.37
N THR A 15 1.09 0.96 -6.77
CA THR A 15 1.62 0.25 -5.62
C THR A 15 2.64 -0.83 -5.99
N SER A 16 2.49 -1.48 -7.14
CA SER A 16 3.47 -2.44 -7.66
C SER A 16 4.78 -1.77 -8.06
N GLN A 17 4.75 -0.53 -8.55
CA GLN A 17 5.96 0.28 -8.75
C GLN A 17 6.70 0.53 -7.43
N LEU A 18 5.97 0.75 -6.33
CA LEU A 18 6.54 0.88 -4.98
C LEU A 18 7.08 -0.44 -4.44
N ALA A 19 6.56 -1.59 -4.89
CA ALA A 19 6.88 -2.92 -4.39
C ALA A 19 8.11 -3.59 -5.05
N SER A 20 8.83 -2.92 -5.95
CA SER A 20 9.90 -3.53 -6.79
C SER A 20 11.16 -4.03 -6.05
N ALA A 21 11.16 -4.15 -4.72
CA ALA A 21 12.27 -4.66 -3.91
C ALA A 21 12.15 -6.18 -3.59
N GLY A 22 12.11 -7.02 -4.63
CA GLY A 22 12.34 -8.47 -4.54
C GLY A 22 11.44 -9.27 -3.58
N ASN A 23 11.87 -10.49 -3.21
CA ASN A 23 11.13 -11.45 -2.35
C ASN A 23 10.92 -10.98 -0.90
N THR A 24 11.26 -9.74 -0.59
CA THR A 24 11.27 -9.18 0.76
C THR A 24 9.98 -8.41 1.06
N LEU A 25 9.19 -8.08 0.03
CA LEU A 25 7.95 -7.34 0.15
C LEU A 25 6.77 -8.17 -0.35
N GLN A 26 5.71 -8.21 0.44
CA GLN A 26 4.42 -8.70 0.01
C GLN A 26 3.41 -7.57 0.09
N PHE A 27 2.60 -7.47 -0.96
CA PHE A 27 1.64 -6.40 -1.14
C PHE A 27 0.24 -7.00 -1.31
N ARG A 28 -0.77 -6.34 -0.72
CA ARG A 28 -2.18 -6.69 -0.90
C ARG A 28 -3.02 -5.42 -0.96
N LEU A 29 -3.65 -5.17 -2.10
CA LEU A 29 -4.65 -4.12 -2.23
C LEU A 29 -5.89 -4.51 -1.42
N LEU A 30 -6.43 -3.59 -0.63
CA LEU A 30 -7.60 -3.81 0.21
C LEU A 30 -8.85 -3.15 -0.38
N ASP A 31 -8.73 -1.88 -0.77
CA ASP A 31 -9.79 -1.11 -1.41
C ASP A 31 -9.19 -0.13 -2.42
N ALA A 32 -9.95 0.18 -3.46
CA ALA A 32 -9.61 1.21 -4.43
C ALA A 32 -10.89 1.79 -5.05
N ARG A 33 -10.93 3.12 -5.12
CA ARG A 33 -11.99 3.86 -5.80
C ARG A 33 -11.43 5.05 -6.56
N PHE A 34 -11.99 5.29 -7.73
CA PHE A 34 -11.67 6.45 -8.55
C PHE A 34 -12.90 7.34 -8.69
N GLU A 35 -12.71 8.63 -8.43
CA GLU A 35 -13.70 9.70 -8.52
C GLU A 35 -13.28 10.59 -9.70
N PRO A 36 -13.87 10.42 -10.90
CA PRO A 36 -13.50 11.20 -12.07
C PRO A 36 -13.84 12.69 -11.90
N GLY A 37 -12.93 13.56 -12.33
CA GLY A 37 -13.13 15.00 -12.45
C GLY A 37 -13.35 15.44 -13.90
N SER A 38 -13.38 16.75 -14.14
CA SER A 38 -13.46 17.33 -15.47
C SER A 38 -12.09 17.37 -16.16
N GLY A 39 -12.06 17.34 -17.49
CA GLY A 39 -10.83 17.60 -18.25
C GLY A 39 -9.69 16.58 -18.06
N GLY A 40 -10.01 15.35 -17.63
CA GLY A 40 -9.01 14.32 -17.35
C GLY A 40 -8.44 14.36 -15.92
N ASP A 41 -8.90 15.31 -15.10
CA ASP A 41 -8.60 15.31 -13.67
C ASP A 41 -9.37 14.20 -12.94
N GLY A 42 -8.94 13.86 -11.73
CA GLY A 42 -9.65 12.89 -10.91
C GLY A 42 -8.99 12.63 -9.57
N LYS A 43 -9.67 11.85 -8.74
CA LYS A 43 -9.20 11.48 -7.41
C LYS A 43 -9.24 9.97 -7.25
N LEU A 44 -8.08 9.37 -6.97
CA LEU A 44 -7.95 7.96 -6.64
C LEU A 44 -7.79 7.83 -5.13
N VAL A 45 -8.64 7.05 -4.47
CA VAL A 45 -8.48 6.70 -3.05
C VAL A 45 -8.24 5.20 -2.97
N TYR A 46 -7.20 4.79 -2.27
CA TYR A 46 -6.86 3.37 -2.17
C TYR A 46 -6.27 3.04 -0.81
N GLU A 47 -6.58 1.83 -0.34
CA GLU A 47 -6.04 1.24 0.88
C GLU A 47 -5.28 -0.03 0.52
N TYR A 48 -4.11 -0.22 1.11
CA TYR A 48 -3.32 -1.42 0.91
C TYR A 48 -2.57 -1.83 2.16
N PHE A 49 -2.22 -3.10 2.18
CA PHE A 49 -1.39 -3.72 3.17
C PHE A 49 -0.03 -4.04 2.58
N GLN A 50 1.02 -3.73 3.33
CA GLN A 50 2.39 -4.10 3.00
C GLN A 50 3.01 -4.89 4.14
N GLU A 51 3.60 -6.02 3.78
CA GLU A 51 4.45 -6.79 4.65
C GLU A 51 5.88 -6.76 4.14
N SER A 52 6.79 -6.25 4.98
CA SER A 52 8.21 -6.14 4.66
C SER A 52 9.05 -7.03 5.56
N CYS A 53 9.93 -7.82 4.94
CA CYS A 53 10.93 -8.64 5.57
C CYS A 53 12.30 -7.97 5.41
N ARG A 54 13.08 -7.86 6.49
CA ARG A 54 14.43 -7.27 6.46
C ARG A 54 15.50 -8.20 5.88
N GLY A 55 15.17 -9.45 5.64
CA GLY A 55 16.04 -10.45 5.02
C GLY A 55 15.31 -11.21 3.92
N LYS A 56 15.59 -12.50 3.77
CA LYS A 56 14.92 -13.35 2.79
C LYS A 56 13.64 -13.92 3.38
N LYS A 57 12.60 -14.07 2.56
CA LYS A 57 11.45 -14.91 2.90
C LYS A 57 11.75 -16.35 2.50
N ILE A 58 11.64 -17.29 3.44
CA ILE A 58 11.72 -18.73 3.19
C ILE A 58 10.39 -19.38 3.57
N GLU A 59 9.96 -20.37 2.80
CA GLU A 59 8.79 -21.19 3.15
C GLU A 59 9.22 -22.30 4.11
N GLY A 60 8.60 -22.33 5.29
CA GLY A 60 8.80 -23.39 6.26
C GLY A 60 7.81 -24.54 6.08
N VAL A 61 7.87 -25.50 7.00
CA VAL A 61 6.98 -26.67 6.98
C VAL A 61 5.52 -26.21 7.17
N GLY A 62 4.65 -26.55 6.22
CA GLY A 62 3.23 -26.16 6.25
C GLY A 62 2.88 -24.90 5.46
N GLY A 63 3.82 -24.32 4.71
CA GLY A 63 3.58 -23.17 3.84
C GLY A 63 3.67 -21.81 4.52
N GLU A 64 4.10 -21.78 5.79
CA GLU A 64 4.30 -20.53 6.52
C GLU A 64 5.59 -19.83 6.05
N LEU A 65 5.50 -18.53 5.78
CA LEU A 65 6.64 -17.72 5.31
C LEU A 65 7.38 -17.10 6.49
N PHE A 66 8.68 -17.39 6.60
CA PHE A 66 9.57 -16.85 7.61
C PHE A 66 10.50 -15.81 7.02
N CYS A 67 10.63 -14.68 7.71
CA CYS A 67 11.69 -13.72 7.40
C CYS A 67 12.97 -14.15 8.10
N VAL A 68 14.03 -14.42 7.34
CA VAL A 68 15.31 -14.92 7.88
C VAL A 68 16.50 -14.12 7.38
N GLY A 69 17.59 -14.13 8.15
CA GLY A 69 18.86 -13.53 7.77
C GLY A 69 20.04 -14.06 8.59
N GLY A 70 21.21 -13.43 8.45
CA GLY A 70 22.48 -13.93 8.97
C GLY A 70 23.30 -14.66 7.91
N LYS A 71 24.51 -15.14 8.27
CA LYS A 71 25.45 -15.75 7.30
C LYS A 71 24.90 -17.01 6.61
N ASN A 72 23.94 -17.68 7.25
CA ASN A 72 23.33 -18.94 6.80
C ASN A 72 21.79 -18.94 6.90
N ASP A 73 21.13 -17.76 6.93
CA ASP A 73 19.66 -17.67 7.09
C ASP A 73 19.12 -18.35 8.39
N GLU A 74 19.97 -18.49 9.41
CA GLU A 74 19.66 -19.16 10.70
C GLU A 74 18.88 -18.28 11.69
N MET A 75 18.80 -16.96 11.46
CA MET A 75 18.15 -16.03 12.38
C MET A 75 16.82 -15.55 11.80
N THR A 76 15.72 -15.82 12.52
CA THR A 76 14.42 -15.23 12.21
C THR A 76 14.45 -13.72 12.48
N LEU A 77 14.19 -12.94 11.45
CA LEU A 77 14.08 -11.49 11.50
C LEU A 77 12.62 -11.07 11.67
N GLN A 78 12.42 -9.89 12.24
CA GLN A 78 11.08 -9.32 12.36
C GLN A 78 10.54 -8.92 10.98
N THR A 79 9.31 -9.35 10.73
CA THR A 79 8.48 -8.86 9.64
C THR A 79 7.75 -7.60 10.11
N VAL A 80 7.80 -6.53 9.31
CA VAL A 80 7.07 -5.30 9.58
C VAL A 80 5.84 -5.24 8.68
N LYS A 81 4.67 -5.25 9.31
CA LYS A 81 3.36 -5.17 8.68
C LYS A 81 2.78 -3.77 8.84
N ARG A 82 2.32 -3.17 7.75
CA ARG A 82 1.78 -1.80 7.72
C ARG A 82 0.54 -1.71 6.87
N HIS A 83 -0.44 -0.97 7.37
CA HIS A 83 -1.58 -0.49 6.61
C HIS A 83 -1.29 0.89 6.06
N PHE A 84 -1.74 1.12 4.84
CA PHE A 84 -1.60 2.37 4.12
C PHE A 84 -2.95 2.81 3.60
N LEU A 85 -3.25 4.08 3.77
CA LEU A 85 -4.36 4.76 3.13
C LEU A 85 -3.81 5.92 2.32
N ALA A 86 -4.20 6.00 1.05
CA ALA A 86 -3.67 6.99 0.13
C ALA A 86 -4.78 7.67 -0.66
N VAL A 87 -4.56 8.95 -0.95
CA VAL A 87 -5.30 9.74 -1.93
C VAL A 87 -4.33 10.24 -2.98
N GLY A 88 -4.59 9.89 -4.23
CA GLY A 88 -3.97 10.45 -5.42
C GLY A 88 -4.91 11.47 -6.08
N LEU A 89 -4.42 12.66 -6.41
CA LEU A 89 -5.11 13.66 -7.20
C LEU A 89 -4.41 13.77 -8.55
N LEU A 90 -5.14 13.46 -9.63
CA LEU A 90 -4.71 13.68 -10.99
C LEU A 90 -5.14 15.10 -11.40
N ARG A 91 -4.18 15.98 -11.67
CA ARG A 91 -4.43 17.34 -12.13
C ARG A 91 -3.42 17.75 -13.19
N GLY A 92 -3.91 18.15 -14.37
CA GLY A 92 -3.07 18.67 -15.44
C GLY A 92 -1.98 17.69 -15.90
N GLY A 93 -2.27 16.38 -15.89
CA GLY A 93 -1.33 15.32 -16.26
C GLY A 93 -0.33 14.90 -15.17
N TYR A 94 -0.41 15.49 -13.97
CA TYR A 94 0.44 15.13 -12.83
C TYR A 94 -0.38 14.40 -11.77
N LEU A 95 0.24 13.41 -11.12
CA LEU A 95 -0.34 12.69 -9.98
C LEU A 95 0.29 13.18 -8.67
N TYR A 96 -0.53 13.70 -7.77
CA TYR A 96 -0.14 14.15 -6.44
C TYR A 96 -0.68 13.20 -5.40
N THR A 97 0.17 12.61 -4.57
CA THR A 97 -0.24 11.60 -3.59
C THR A 97 -0.03 12.05 -2.16
N CYS A 98 -1.05 11.90 -1.32
CA CYS A 98 -0.93 11.94 0.13
C CYS A 98 -1.13 10.52 0.67
N ILE A 99 -0.19 10.06 1.50
CA ILE A 99 -0.18 8.69 2.02
C ILE A 99 -0.07 8.75 3.55
N GLY A 100 -1.07 8.20 4.23
CA GLY A 100 -1.04 7.90 5.65
C GLY A 100 -0.72 6.44 5.87
N SER A 101 0.06 6.12 6.91
CA SER A 101 0.35 4.72 7.26
C SER A 101 0.55 4.53 8.76
N ALA A 102 0.26 3.32 9.23
CA ALA A 102 0.63 2.87 10.57
C ALA A 102 0.99 1.37 10.52
N THR A 103 1.67 0.89 11.57
CA THR A 103 1.87 -0.56 11.73
C THR A 103 0.54 -1.23 12.01
N GLU A 104 0.43 -2.52 11.66
CA GLU A 104 -0.79 -3.30 11.83
C GLU A 104 -1.32 -3.22 13.28
N GLU A 105 -0.43 -3.29 14.27
CA GLU A 105 -0.80 -3.26 15.70
C GLU A 105 -1.36 -1.90 16.16
N ARG A 106 -1.07 -0.83 15.42
CA ARG A 106 -1.53 0.53 15.72
C ARG A 106 -2.62 1.01 14.77
N TRP A 107 -3.00 0.20 13.79
CA TRP A 107 -3.89 0.63 12.72
C TRP A 107 -5.25 1.06 13.26
N GLU A 108 -5.86 0.26 14.14
CA GLU A 108 -7.19 0.56 14.68
C GLU A 108 -7.25 1.94 15.37
N ALA A 109 -6.22 2.29 16.14
CA ALA A 109 -6.13 3.58 16.82
C ALA A 109 -5.75 4.74 15.88
N ALA A 110 -4.92 4.47 14.86
CA ALA A 110 -4.42 5.51 13.94
C ALA A 110 -5.36 5.76 12.75
N ALA A 111 -6.18 4.78 12.35
CA ALA A 111 -7.00 4.84 11.15
C ALA A 111 -7.95 6.05 11.12
N PRO A 112 -8.64 6.45 12.22
CA PRO A 112 -9.53 7.60 12.19
C PRO A 112 -8.79 8.92 11.86
N VAL A 113 -7.63 9.15 12.49
CA VAL A 113 -6.85 10.39 12.27
C VAL A 113 -6.18 10.38 10.90
N LEU A 114 -5.65 9.24 10.46
CA LEU A 114 -5.06 9.11 9.13
C LEU A 114 -6.12 9.28 8.03
N THR A 115 -7.31 8.73 8.23
CA THR A 115 -8.44 8.91 7.30
C THR A 115 -8.81 10.39 7.19
N ALA A 116 -8.94 11.11 8.31
CA ALA A 116 -9.23 12.53 8.29
C ALA A 116 -8.12 13.35 7.59
N ALA A 117 -6.85 13.04 7.87
CA ALA A 117 -5.70 13.73 7.30
C ALA A 117 -5.56 13.50 5.79
N VAL A 118 -5.75 12.26 5.34
CA VAL A 118 -5.66 11.91 3.92
C VAL A 118 -6.88 12.45 3.15
N ALA A 119 -8.08 12.42 3.76
CA ALA A 119 -9.29 12.94 3.14
C ALA A 119 -9.29 14.47 2.96
N SER A 120 -8.55 15.22 3.79
CA SER A 120 -8.42 16.67 3.68
C SER A 120 -7.39 17.13 2.63
N PHE A 121 -6.66 16.19 2.02
CA PHE A 121 -5.68 16.51 0.97
C PHE A 121 -6.37 17.08 -0.28
N GLN A 122 -6.00 18.30 -0.64
CA GLN A 122 -6.52 19.03 -1.79
C GLN A 122 -5.39 19.84 -2.45
N LEU A 123 -5.51 20.06 -3.77
CA LEU A 123 -4.65 20.97 -4.51
C LEU A 123 -5.38 22.31 -4.67
N SER A 124 -4.77 23.38 -4.18
CA SER A 124 -5.22 24.77 -4.38
C SER A 124 -5.02 25.24 -5.81
#